data_AF-A0A8J3PL24-F1
#
_entry.id   AF-A0A8J3PL24-F1
#
_cell.length_a   1.000
_cell.length_b   1.000
_cell.length_c   1.000
_cell.angle_alpha   90.00
_cell.angle_beta   90.00
_cell.angle_gamma   90.00
#
_symmetry.space_group_name_H-M   'P 1'
#
loop_
_entity.id
_entity.type
_entity.pdbx_description
1 polymer ?
#
loop_
_entity_poly.entity_id
_entity_poly.type
_entity_poly.pdbx_seq_one_letter_code
_entity_poly.pdbx_strand_id
1 'polypeptide(L)'
;MPAGSTGVPWASDAVGTIYLSEAFAEYARAQVGYAEARLAEHYLDGCGLCCCGRVHPCDERRHWQQMKGHYLRCLDSLPGVNDNRQF
;
A
#
# COMPACT_ATOMS: atom_id res chain seq x y z
N MET A 1 29.56 5.82 -37.69
CA MET A 1 29.10 4.89 -36.65
C MET A 1 29.09 5.64 -35.32
N PRO A 2 27.91 5.93 -34.73
CA PRO A 2 27.82 6.00 -33.27
C PRO A 2 26.80 4.98 -32.76
N ALA A 3 27.14 4.40 -31.61
CA ALA A 3 26.41 3.33 -30.94
C ALA A 3 25.01 3.78 -30.49
N GLY A 4 23.99 3.06 -30.93
CA GLY A 4 22.63 3.21 -30.43
C GLY A 4 22.55 2.69 -29.00
N SER A 5 22.40 3.59 -28.04
CA SER A 5 21.93 3.26 -26.70
C SER A 5 20.46 2.83 -26.80
N THR A 6 20.20 1.53 -26.71
CA THR A 6 18.87 0.95 -26.60
C THR A 6 18.27 1.29 -25.23
N GLY A 7 17.79 2.52 -25.07
CA GLY A 7 16.87 2.88 -23.99
C GLY A 7 15.49 2.36 -24.35
N VAL A 8 14.97 1.44 -23.53
CA VAL A 8 13.66 0.82 -23.75
C VAL A 8 12.56 1.87 -23.51
N PRO A 9 11.75 2.27 -24.52
CA PRO A 9 10.86 3.43 -24.41
C PRO A 9 9.68 3.29 -23.43
N TRP A 10 9.33 2.07 -23.00
CA TRP A 10 8.12 1.82 -22.22
C TRP A 10 8.32 1.80 -20.70
N ALA A 11 9.56 1.86 -20.22
CA ALA A 11 9.87 1.57 -18.81
C ALA A 11 9.52 2.73 -17.85
N SER A 12 9.45 3.97 -18.33
CA SER A 12 9.18 5.14 -17.47
C SER A 12 7.69 5.50 -17.38
N ASP A 13 6.91 5.24 -18.44
CA ASP A 13 5.48 5.57 -18.46
C ASP A 13 4.61 4.48 -17.81
N ALA A 14 5.04 3.21 -17.90
CA ALA A 14 4.27 2.07 -17.41
C ALA A 14 4.08 2.05 -15.88
N VAL A 15 5.07 2.51 -15.11
CA VAL A 15 4.94 2.60 -13.65
C VAL A 15 3.83 3.58 -13.30
N GLY A 16 3.84 4.78 -13.91
CA GLY A 16 2.77 5.77 -13.72
C GLY A 16 1.39 5.24 -14.13
N THR A 17 1.29 4.54 -15.26
CA THR A 17 0.01 3.99 -15.74
C THR A 17 -0.56 2.91 -14.84
N ILE A 18 0.26 2.03 -14.26
CA ILE A 18 -0.23 0.98 -13.34
C ILE A 18 -0.83 1.64 -12.09
N TYR A 19 -0.11 2.60 -11.50
CA TYR A 19 -0.56 3.31 -10.30
C TYR A 19 -1.81 4.17 -10.51
N LEU A 20 -2.17 4.49 -11.75
CA LEU A 20 -3.37 5.26 -12.11
C LEU A 20 -4.55 4.38 -12.55
N SER A 21 -4.38 3.06 -12.63
CA SER A 21 -5.41 2.15 -13.10
C SER A 21 -6.48 1.86 -12.04
N GLU A 22 -7.71 1.61 -12.48
CA GLU A 22 -8.80 1.17 -11.59
C GLU A 22 -8.47 -0.15 -10.89
N ALA A 23 -7.84 -1.10 -11.61
CA ALA A 23 -7.38 -2.36 -11.05
C ALA A 23 -6.38 -2.16 -9.89
N PHE A 24 -5.50 -1.15 -9.99
CA PHE A 24 -4.62 -0.80 -8.89
C PHE A 24 -5.38 -0.18 -7.71
N ALA A 25 -6.38 0.66 -7.97
CA ALA A 25 -7.23 1.23 -6.92
C ALA A 25 -7.97 0.13 -6.14
N GLU A 26 -8.55 -0.85 -6.82
CA GLU A 26 -9.20 -2.00 -6.19
C GLU A 26 -8.22 -2.84 -5.37
N TYR A 27 -7.05 -3.12 -5.93
CA TYR A 27 -5.98 -3.83 -5.23
C TYR A 27 -5.54 -3.07 -3.98
N ALA A 28 -5.30 -1.76 -4.08
CA ALA A 28 -4.89 -0.93 -2.96
C ALA A 28 -5.95 -0.91 -1.84
N ARG A 29 -7.25 -0.84 -2.17
CA ARG A 29 -8.34 -0.96 -1.19
C ARG A 29 -8.34 -2.33 -0.50
N ALA A 30 -8.17 -3.41 -1.25
CA ALA A 30 -8.08 -4.76 -0.69
C ALA A 30 -6.88 -4.90 0.26
N GLN A 31 -5.74 -4.32 -0.08
CA GLN A 31 -4.55 -4.31 0.76
C GLN A 31 -4.73 -3.50 2.05
N VAL A 32 -5.42 -2.36 1.99
CA VAL A 32 -5.78 -1.60 3.20
C VAL A 32 -6.68 -2.44 4.11
N GLY A 33 -7.73 -3.07 3.56
CA GLY A 33 -8.65 -3.91 4.34
C GLY A 33 -7.94 -5.12 4.97
N TYR A 34 -7.04 -5.77 4.24
CA TYR A 34 -6.22 -6.86 4.78
C TYR A 34 -5.31 -6.38 5.91
N ALA A 35 -4.62 -5.24 5.72
CA ALA A 35 -3.76 -4.67 6.76
C ALA A 35 -4.56 -4.30 8.02
N GLU A 36 -5.78 -3.78 7.87
CA GLU A 36 -6.66 -3.48 9.01
C GLU A 36 -7.07 -4.74 9.77
N ALA A 37 -7.46 -5.81 9.08
CA ALA A 37 -7.78 -7.09 9.71
C ALA A 37 -6.59 -7.63 10.51
N ARG A 38 -5.38 -7.62 9.92
CA ARG A 38 -4.15 -8.03 10.62
C ARG A 38 -3.86 -7.17 11.84
N LEU A 39 -4.01 -5.85 11.73
CA LEU A 39 -3.76 -4.94 12.84
C LEU A 39 -4.79 -5.09 13.97
N ALA A 40 -6.04 -5.48 13.66
CA ALA A 40 -7.07 -5.76 14.65
C ALA A 40 -6.76 -7.03 15.47
N GLU A 41 -6.24 -8.09 14.84
CA GLU A 41 -5.80 -9.32 15.53
C GLU A 41 -4.71 -9.05 16.57
N HIS A 42 -3.89 -8.02 16.37
CA HIS A 42 -2.79 -7.66 17.26
C HIS A 42 -3.23 -6.99 18.57
N TYR A 43 -4.53 -6.70 18.76
CA TYR A 43 -5.05 -5.99 19.93
C TYR A 43 -5.40 -6.92 21.12
N LEU A 44 -5.21 -8.23 21.00
CA LEU A 44 -5.87 -9.18 21.90
C LEU A 44 -5.14 -9.62 23.17
N ASP A 45 -3.90 -9.25 23.44
CA ASP A 45 -3.22 -9.74 24.66
C ASP A 45 -2.62 -8.63 25.52
N GLY A 46 -3.19 -8.45 26.72
CA GLY A 46 -2.69 -7.62 27.82
C GLY A 46 -1.35 -8.11 28.41
N CYS A 47 -0.69 -9.06 27.77
CA CYS A 47 0.58 -9.66 28.16
C CYS A 47 1.80 -8.92 27.55
N GLY A 48 1.60 -7.83 26.80
CA GLY A 48 2.67 -7.14 26.06
C GLY A 48 3.23 -7.94 24.87
N LEU A 49 2.58 -9.07 24.57
CA LEU A 49 2.85 -9.93 23.43
C LEU A 49 1.78 -9.71 22.36
N CYS A 50 2.20 -9.75 21.12
CA CYS A 50 1.28 -9.79 19.99
C CYS A 50 0.78 -11.24 19.76
N CYS A 51 -0.40 -11.41 19.15
CA CYS A 51 -0.91 -12.69 18.67
C CYS A 51 0.06 -13.48 17.76
N CYS A 52 1.05 -12.82 17.15
CA CYS A 52 2.16 -13.47 16.42
C CYS A 52 3.23 -14.10 17.33
N GLY A 53 3.09 -14.04 18.66
CA GLY A 53 4.03 -14.58 19.65
C GLY A 53 5.28 -13.73 19.92
N ARG A 54 5.38 -12.53 19.33
CA ARG A 54 6.52 -11.60 19.50
C ARG A 54 6.17 -10.43 20.41
N VAL A 55 7.21 -9.82 21.01
CA VAL A 55 7.09 -8.61 21.82
C VAL A 55 6.49 -7.46 20.99
N HIS A 56 5.55 -6.73 21.59
CA HIS A 56 4.90 -5.61 20.94
C HIS A 56 5.75 -4.32 21.02
N PRO A 57 5.85 -3.52 19.94
CA PRO A 57 5.32 -3.77 18.61
C PRO A 57 6.20 -4.75 17.84
N CYS A 58 5.59 -5.83 17.33
CA CYS A 58 6.28 -6.80 16.50
C CYS A 58 6.53 -6.24 15.09
N ASP A 59 7.50 -6.81 14.38
CA ASP A 59 7.83 -6.40 13.00
C ASP A 59 6.65 -6.57 12.05
N GLU A 60 5.80 -7.57 12.28
CA GLU A 60 4.59 -7.78 11.48
C GLU A 60 3.59 -6.63 11.64
N ARG A 61 3.38 -6.14 12.86
CA ARG A 61 2.57 -4.93 13.12
C ARG A 61 3.15 -3.72 12.40
N ARG A 62 4.47 -3.51 12.51
CA ARG A 62 5.16 -2.39 11.87
C ARG A 62 5.03 -2.46 10.35
N HIS A 63 5.21 -3.66 9.79
CA HIS A 63 5.03 -3.92 8.37
C HIS A 63 3.61 -3.55 7.92
N TRP A 64 2.57 -4.06 8.58
CA TRP A 64 1.18 -3.78 8.18
C TRP A 64 0.77 -2.32 8.38
N GLN A 65 1.32 -1.63 9.39
CA GLN A 65 1.16 -0.17 9.52
C GLN A 65 1.78 0.59 8.34
N GLN A 66 2.98 0.21 7.92
CA GLN A 66 3.66 0.82 6.78
C GLN A 66 2.92 0.54 5.47
N MET A 67 2.48 -0.70 5.25
CA MET A 67 1.72 -1.11 4.07
C MET A 67 0.37 -0.37 3.99
N LYS A 68 -0.37 -0.28 5.09
CA LYS A 68 -1.60 0.52 5.16
C LYS A 68 -1.34 1.97 4.77
N GLY A 69 -0.31 2.60 5.36
CA GLY A 69 0.04 3.98 5.05
C GLY A 69 0.49 4.18 3.60
N HIS A 70 1.21 3.21 3.01
CA HIS A 70 1.60 3.24 1.61
C HIS A 70 0.37 3.25 0.68
N TYR A 71 -0.53 2.27 0.83
CA TYR A 71 -1.69 2.16 -0.06
C TYR A 71 -2.71 3.28 0.14
N LEU A 72 -2.88 3.80 1.36
CA LEU A 72 -3.69 5.00 1.58
C LEU A 72 -3.13 6.20 0.81
N ARG A 73 -1.81 6.45 0.87
CA ARG A 73 -1.20 7.53 0.08
C ARG A 73 -1.36 7.32 -1.42
N CYS A 74 -1.27 6.07 -1.88
CA CYS A 74 -1.53 5.76 -3.29
C CYS A 74 -2.97 6.07 -3.68
N LEU A 75 -3.96 5.68 -2.86
CA LEU A 75 -5.38 5.99 -3.09
C LEU A 75 -5.66 7.49 -3.05
N ASP A 76 -5.07 8.23 -2.11
CA ASP A 76 -5.23 9.69 -2.02
C ASP A 76 -4.64 10.43 -3.24
N SER A 77 -3.62 9.83 -3.86
CA SER A 77 -2.94 10.37 -5.04
C SER A 77 -3.64 10.02 -6.36
N LEU A 78 -4.69 9.18 -6.33
CA LEU A 78 -5.47 8.82 -7.51
C LEU A 78 -6.46 9.95 -7.88
N PRO A 79 -6.51 10.37 -9.15
CA PRO A 79 -7.53 11.31 -9.61
C PRO A 79 -8.93 10.67 -9.49
N GLY A 80 -9.89 11.42 -8.94
CA GLY A 80 -11.30 10.97 -8.79
C GLY A 80 -11.64 10.21 -7.50
N VAL A 81 -10.65 9.79 -6.68
CA VAL A 81 -10.92 9.21 -5.35
C VAL A 81 -11.19 10.30 -4.30
N ASN A 82 -10.58 11.48 -4.46
CA ASN A 82 -10.73 12.62 -3.55
C ASN A 82 -11.86 13.60 -3.93
N ASP A 83 -12.61 13.36 -5.01
CA ASP A 83 -13.65 14.27 -5.52
C ASP A 83 -14.95 14.26 -4.66
N ASN A 84 -15.08 13.31 -3.73
CA ASN A 84 -16.24 13.16 -2.83
C ASN A 84 -16.01 13.74 -1.42
N ARG A 85 -15.27 14.85 -1.31
CA ARG A 85 -15.21 15.69 -0.09
C ARG A 85 -15.77 17.10 -0.32
N GLN A 86 -16.91 17.19 -0.99
CA GLN A 86 -17.76 18.38 -0.90
C GLN A 86 -18.98 18.10 -0.02
N PHE A 87 -19.09 18.92 1.03
CA PHE A 87 -20.12 19.05 2.07
C PHE A 87 -20.00 18.11 3.28
#